data_AF-A0A2W6IJC6-F1
#
_entry.id   AF-A0A2W6IJC6-F1
#
_cell.length_a   1.000
_cell.length_b   1.000
_cell.length_c   1.000
_cell.angle_alpha   90.00
_cell.angle_beta   90.00
_cell.angle_gamma   90.00
#
_symmetry.space_group_name_H-M   'P 1'
#
loop_
_entity.id
_entity.type
_entity.pdbx_description
1 polymer ?
#
loop_
_entity_poly.entity_id
_entity_poly.type
_entity_poly.pdbx_seq_one_letter_code
_entity_poly.pdbx_strand_id
1 'polypeptide(L)'
;MPDVKLSQLAAASAASVAAGAGLWTMAGHILGLRMEYVGPASIRVSSGSAWIPSLQQAIEVPSALTLSGLTLATNTWYHLYLYLNGSTPAIEAVTDAPAAPYSGTARAKTGATSRRYIGSFRTNAAGAIFNFAQTGTAIAYKNAQSNAPFRVLSQGTATTETTVSLAAVVPPTSRLATVQLYNFADTNMGTGTSDDSAVGPPSQPNDALFLVRRDATAMVSHPLDSSQAMTYWLTAVPVGSVYVDVFGYVYER
;
A
#
# COMPACT_ATOMS: atom_id res chain seq x y z
N MET A 1 -21.20 -6.65 6.09
CA MET A 1 -22.35 -5.72 6.05
C MET A 1 -22.54 -5.28 4.61
N PRO A 2 -23.76 -5.26 4.06
CA PRO A 2 -24.00 -4.70 2.73
C PRO A 2 -23.68 -3.20 2.75
N ASP A 3 -23.01 -2.72 1.70
CA ASP A 3 -22.67 -1.29 1.54
C ASP A 3 -23.97 -0.48 1.36
N VAL A 4 -24.34 0.34 2.35
CA VAL A 4 -25.55 1.18 2.28
C VAL A 4 -25.23 2.46 1.52
N LYS A 5 -25.90 2.67 0.39
CA LYS A 5 -25.73 3.86 -0.47
C LYS A 5 -26.56 5.04 0.06
N LEU A 6 -26.15 6.28 -0.21
CA LEU A 6 -26.92 7.47 0.20
C LEU A 6 -28.32 7.51 -0.44
N SER A 7 -28.41 7.06 -1.69
CA SER A 7 -29.69 6.89 -2.39
C SER A 7 -30.66 5.93 -1.68
N GLN A 8 -30.14 4.94 -0.96
CA GLN A 8 -30.93 4.02 -0.13
C GLN A 8 -31.27 4.62 1.23
N LEU A 9 -30.40 5.48 1.76
CA LEU A 9 -30.57 6.15 3.05
C LEU A 9 -31.57 7.32 2.97
N ALA A 10 -31.62 8.01 1.83
CA ALA A 10 -32.56 9.09 1.54
C ALA A 10 -34.02 8.62 1.54
N ALA A 11 -34.27 7.33 1.29
CA ALA A 11 -35.58 6.71 1.32
C ALA A 11 -36.02 6.23 2.72
N ALA A 12 -35.14 6.27 3.74
CA ALA A 12 -35.37 5.63 5.03
C ALA A 12 -35.96 6.56 6.11
N SER A 13 -35.37 7.74 6.34
CA SER A 13 -35.91 8.78 7.25
C SER A 13 -35.12 10.08 7.16
N ALA A 14 -35.69 11.21 7.64
CA ALA A 14 -34.99 12.49 7.73
C ALA A 14 -33.74 12.44 8.64
N ALA A 15 -33.76 11.63 9.70
CA ALA A 15 -32.61 11.43 10.57
C ALA A 15 -31.49 10.63 9.86
N SER A 16 -31.88 9.65 9.04
CA SER A 16 -30.95 8.87 8.20
C SER A 16 -30.35 9.74 7.09
N VAL A 17 -31.14 10.66 6.50
CA VAL A 17 -30.65 11.66 5.54
C VAL A 17 -29.63 12.59 6.20
N ALA A 18 -29.90 13.08 7.42
CA ALA A 18 -28.99 13.96 8.14
C ALA A 18 -27.68 13.26 8.56
N ALA A 19 -27.76 12.02 9.03
CA ALA A 19 -26.59 11.20 9.34
C ALA A 19 -25.77 10.85 8.08
N GLY A 20 -26.45 10.58 6.96
CA GLY A 20 -25.84 10.49 5.64
C GLY A 20 -25.14 11.79 5.26
N ALA A 21 -25.82 12.92 5.28
CA ALA A 21 -25.24 14.22 4.95
C ALA A 21 -23.97 14.55 5.78
N GLY A 22 -23.96 14.15 7.06
CA GLY A 22 -22.78 14.28 7.93
C GLY A 22 -21.57 13.46 7.44
N LEU A 23 -21.76 12.20 7.04
CA LEU A 23 -20.67 11.36 6.53
C LEU A 23 -20.15 11.85 5.17
N TRP A 24 -21.04 12.38 4.33
CA TRP A 24 -20.73 12.87 2.99
C TRP A 24 -20.09 14.27 2.97
N THR A 25 -20.08 14.94 4.12
CA THR A 25 -19.35 16.20 4.37
C THR A 25 -17.99 15.98 5.04
N MET A 26 -17.66 14.75 5.44
CA MET A 26 -16.34 14.45 5.98
C MET A 26 -15.30 14.42 4.87
N ALA A 27 -14.32 15.33 4.95
CA ALA A 27 -13.27 15.46 3.95
C ALA A 27 -12.51 14.13 3.70
N GLY A 28 -12.33 13.31 4.73
CA GLY A 28 -11.65 12.02 4.62
C GLY A 28 -12.46 10.90 3.96
N HIS A 29 -13.75 11.08 3.70
CA HIS A 29 -14.67 9.99 3.36
C HIS A 29 -14.23 9.18 2.13
N ILE A 30 -14.19 7.85 2.30
CA ILE A 30 -14.07 6.86 1.25
C ILE A 30 -14.71 5.54 1.69
N LEU A 31 -15.59 5.00 0.87
CA LEU A 31 -16.27 3.72 1.09
C LEU A 31 -16.25 2.91 -0.20
N GLY A 32 -16.00 1.60 -0.12
CA GLY A 32 -15.88 0.75 -1.30
C GLY A 32 -14.63 1.08 -2.12
N LEU A 33 -14.77 1.29 -3.43
CA LEU A 33 -13.69 1.66 -4.36
C LEU A 33 -12.46 0.75 -4.25
N ARG A 34 -12.65 -0.57 -4.17
CA ARG A 34 -11.54 -1.53 -4.08
C ARG A 34 -10.89 -1.71 -5.42
N MET A 35 -9.55 -1.73 -5.45
CA MET A 35 -8.77 -2.04 -6.63
C MET A 35 -8.81 -3.54 -6.90
N GLU A 36 -8.99 -3.89 -8.17
CA GLU A 36 -9.10 -5.26 -8.63
C GLU A 36 -8.23 -5.45 -9.87
N TYR A 37 -7.26 -6.36 -9.76
CA TYR A 37 -6.47 -6.82 -10.90
C TYR A 37 -7.38 -7.56 -11.88
N VAL A 38 -7.52 -7.04 -13.10
CA VAL A 38 -8.30 -7.69 -14.18
C VAL A 38 -7.38 -8.37 -15.18
N GLY A 39 -6.21 -7.79 -15.44
CA GLY A 39 -5.21 -8.36 -16.34
C GLY A 39 -3.93 -7.53 -16.41
N PRO A 40 -2.96 -7.95 -17.23
CA PRO A 40 -1.63 -7.32 -17.28
C PRO A 40 -1.67 -5.85 -17.73
N ALA A 41 -2.70 -5.44 -18.46
CA ALA A 41 -2.93 -4.07 -18.93
C ALA A 41 -4.35 -3.57 -18.58
N SER A 42 -4.93 -4.10 -17.49
CA SER A 42 -6.29 -3.72 -17.07
C SER A 42 -6.46 -3.76 -15.56
N ILE A 43 -7.10 -2.71 -15.04
CA ILE A 43 -7.38 -2.53 -13.63
C ILE A 43 -8.81 -2.03 -13.45
N ARG A 44 -9.48 -2.50 -12.41
CA ARG A 44 -10.83 -2.10 -12.05
C ARG A 44 -10.89 -1.53 -10.65
N VAL A 45 -11.81 -0.60 -10.44
CA VAL A 45 -12.17 -0.06 -9.13
C VAL A 45 -13.65 -0.39 -8.90
N SER A 46 -13.97 -1.05 -7.79
CA SER A 46 -15.34 -1.42 -7.45
C SER A 46 -16.24 -0.18 -7.26
N SER A 47 -17.55 -0.37 -7.17
CA SER A 47 -18.47 0.68 -6.73
C SER A 47 -18.13 1.20 -5.33
N GLY A 48 -18.63 2.40 -5.01
CA GLY A 48 -18.37 3.05 -3.73
C GLY A 48 -18.64 4.54 -3.78
N SER A 49 -17.97 5.29 -2.93
CA SER A 49 -18.02 6.75 -2.90
C SER A 49 -16.78 7.34 -2.23
N ALA A 50 -16.44 8.56 -2.59
CA ALA A 50 -15.36 9.27 -1.92
C ALA A 50 -15.50 10.79 -2.03
N TRP A 51 -14.98 11.50 -1.03
CA TRP A 51 -14.85 12.96 -1.03
C TRP A 51 -13.82 13.44 -2.06
N ILE A 52 -14.19 14.45 -2.84
CA ILE A 52 -13.27 15.16 -3.74
C ILE A 52 -13.07 16.59 -3.20
N PRO A 53 -11.84 16.97 -2.82
CA PRO A 53 -11.57 18.27 -2.18
C PRO A 53 -12.06 19.48 -2.97
N SER A 54 -11.84 19.51 -4.29
CA SER A 54 -12.26 20.67 -5.10
C SER A 54 -13.78 20.82 -5.24
N LEU A 55 -14.53 19.73 -5.06
CA LEU A 55 -15.99 19.74 -5.14
C LEU A 55 -16.64 20.04 -3.79
N GLN A 56 -15.87 19.91 -2.70
CA GLN A 56 -16.37 19.97 -1.33
C GLN A 56 -17.58 19.05 -1.08
N GLN A 57 -17.56 17.88 -1.71
CA GLN A 57 -18.57 16.85 -1.53
C GLN A 57 -18.00 15.47 -1.89
N ALA A 58 -18.65 14.44 -1.36
CA ALA A 58 -18.46 13.08 -1.82
C ALA A 58 -19.32 12.77 -3.04
N ILE A 59 -18.75 12.01 -3.97
CA ILE A 59 -19.44 11.54 -5.18
C ILE A 59 -19.69 10.04 -5.08
N GLU A 60 -20.79 9.56 -5.66
CA GLU A 60 -21.09 8.14 -5.76
C GLU A 60 -20.52 7.56 -7.06
N VAL A 61 -19.94 6.36 -6.96
CA VAL A 61 -19.53 5.52 -8.08
C VAL A 61 -20.48 4.32 -8.10
N PRO A 62 -21.56 4.37 -8.90
CA PRO A 62 -22.68 3.43 -8.75
C PRO A 62 -22.33 2.00 -9.19
N SER A 63 -21.38 1.86 -10.11
CA SER A 63 -20.89 0.61 -10.69
C SER A 63 -19.37 0.65 -10.84
N ALA A 64 -18.75 -0.53 -10.99
CA ALA A 64 -17.30 -0.62 -11.10
C ALA A 64 -16.78 0.09 -12.36
N LEU A 65 -15.66 0.80 -12.21
CA LEU A 65 -14.98 1.52 -13.29
C LEU A 65 -13.74 0.72 -13.71
N THR A 66 -13.58 0.45 -15.00
CA THR A 66 -12.47 -0.36 -15.53
C THR A 66 -11.64 0.44 -16.52
N LEU A 67 -10.33 0.43 -16.34
CA LEU A 67 -9.37 0.86 -17.35
C LEU A 67 -8.82 -0.38 -18.05
N SER A 68 -8.86 -0.38 -19.38
CA SER A 68 -8.44 -1.50 -20.22
C SER A 68 -7.53 -1.01 -21.34
N GLY A 69 -6.67 -1.89 -21.85
CA GLY A 69 -5.74 -1.54 -22.95
C GLY A 69 -4.70 -0.50 -22.52
N LEU A 70 -4.33 -0.49 -21.24
CA LEU A 70 -3.36 0.46 -20.72
C LEU A 70 -1.98 0.23 -21.35
N THR A 71 -1.36 1.29 -21.85
CA THR A 71 0.06 1.29 -22.20
C THR A 71 0.85 1.78 -21.00
N LEU A 72 1.58 0.87 -20.37
CA LEU A 72 2.27 1.15 -19.12
C LEU A 72 3.78 1.02 -19.28
N ALA A 73 4.52 1.93 -18.67
CA ALA A 73 5.97 1.85 -18.63
C ALA A 73 6.42 0.65 -17.79
N THR A 74 7.57 0.08 -18.15
CA THR A 74 8.20 -0.98 -17.37
C THR A 74 8.59 -0.45 -16.01
N ASN A 75 8.58 -1.33 -15.03
CA ASN A 75 9.03 -1.05 -13.68
C ASN A 75 8.57 0.32 -13.12
N THR A 76 7.28 0.65 -13.22
CA THR A 76 6.75 1.96 -12.85
C THR A 76 5.56 1.87 -11.90
N TRP A 77 5.53 2.75 -10.89
CA TRP A 77 4.36 2.96 -10.03
C TRP A 77 3.32 3.81 -10.75
N TYR A 78 2.08 3.33 -10.74
CA TYR A 78 0.91 4.08 -11.16
C TYR A 78 -0.01 4.29 -9.97
N HIS A 79 -0.59 5.48 -9.91
CA HIS A 79 -1.49 5.93 -8.87
C HIS A 79 -2.88 6.08 -9.47
N LEU A 80 -3.87 5.48 -8.82
CA LEU A 80 -5.27 5.56 -9.23
C LEU A 80 -5.95 6.74 -8.54
N TYR A 81 -6.64 7.54 -9.34
CA TYR A 81 -7.44 8.66 -8.86
C TYR A 81 -8.86 8.59 -9.38
N LEU A 82 -9.81 8.92 -8.50
CA LEU A 82 -11.21 9.17 -8.83
C LEU A 82 -11.40 10.67 -9.10
N TYR A 83 -12.14 11.00 -10.15
CA TYR A 83 -12.52 12.37 -10.48
C TYR A 83 -13.90 12.41 -11.16
N LEU A 84 -14.43 13.61 -11.38
CA LEU A 84 -15.59 13.81 -12.25
C LEU A 84 -15.15 14.25 -13.64
N ASN A 85 -15.51 13.47 -14.66
CA ASN A 85 -15.45 13.90 -16.04
C ASN A 85 -16.80 14.51 -16.43
N GLY A 86 -16.91 15.84 -16.28
CA GLY A 86 -18.21 16.51 -16.30
C GLY A 86 -19.03 16.12 -15.06
N SER A 87 -20.14 15.42 -15.25
CA SER A 87 -20.99 14.88 -14.17
C SER A 87 -20.79 13.38 -13.91
N THR A 88 -19.95 12.72 -14.70
CA THR A 88 -19.76 11.26 -14.63
C THR A 88 -18.50 10.91 -13.84
N PRO A 89 -18.59 10.05 -12.81
CA PRO A 89 -17.41 9.53 -12.13
C PRO A 89 -16.52 8.75 -13.08
N ALA A 90 -15.22 9.05 -13.04
CA ALA A 90 -14.20 8.40 -13.85
C ALA A 90 -12.95 8.15 -13.02
N ILE A 91 -12.11 7.20 -13.46
CA ILE A 91 -10.81 6.94 -12.86
C ILE A 91 -9.69 7.19 -13.87
N GLU A 92 -8.52 7.57 -13.36
CA GLU A 92 -7.28 7.64 -14.13
C GLU A 92 -6.16 6.88 -13.41
N ALA A 93 -5.24 6.30 -14.17
CA ALA A 93 -4.01 5.69 -13.67
C ALA A 93 -2.82 6.46 -14.25
N VAL A 94 -2.06 7.14 -13.38
CA VAL A 94 -0.98 8.05 -13.79
C VAL A 94 0.23 7.96 -12.87
N THR A 95 1.38 8.44 -13.32
CA THR A 95 2.63 8.41 -12.54
C THR A 95 2.77 9.56 -11.56
N ASP A 96 1.88 10.55 -11.61
CA ASP A 96 1.88 11.68 -10.68
C ASP A 96 1.56 11.19 -9.27
N ALA A 97 2.51 11.41 -8.35
CA ALA A 97 2.41 10.95 -6.97
C ALA A 97 1.23 11.63 -6.23
N PRO A 98 0.64 10.95 -5.23
CA PRO A 98 -0.37 11.55 -4.37
C PRO A 98 0.26 12.62 -3.48
N ALA A 99 -0.48 13.69 -3.23
CA ALA A 99 -0.07 14.80 -2.39
C ALA A 99 0.03 14.38 -0.91
N ALA A 100 0.50 15.31 -0.08
CA ALA A 100 0.32 15.23 1.37
C ALA A 100 -1.17 15.04 1.73
N PRO A 101 -1.50 14.33 2.82
CA PRO A 101 -2.88 14.14 3.20
C PRO A 101 -3.57 15.47 3.50
N TYR A 102 -4.82 15.62 3.06
CA TYR A 102 -5.64 16.78 3.34
C TYR A 102 -6.64 16.54 4.49
N SER A 103 -6.87 15.28 4.88
CA SER A 103 -7.72 14.89 6.01
C SER A 103 -7.41 13.44 6.44
N GLY A 104 -6.81 13.24 7.62
CA GLY A 104 -6.37 11.90 8.04
C GLY A 104 -5.38 11.31 7.03
N THR A 105 -5.69 10.13 6.48
CA THR A 105 -4.91 9.47 5.41
C THR A 105 -5.35 9.86 4.00
N ALA A 106 -6.38 10.70 3.87
CA ALA A 106 -6.98 11.05 2.59
C ALA A 106 -6.08 11.97 1.77
N ARG A 107 -5.84 11.61 0.51
CA ARG A 107 -4.92 12.30 -0.40
C ARG A 107 -5.60 12.66 -1.71
N ALA A 108 -5.13 13.75 -2.30
CA ALA A 108 -5.45 14.11 -3.68
C ALA A 108 -4.23 13.86 -4.58
N LYS A 109 -4.38 14.03 -5.90
CA LYS A 109 -3.25 14.08 -6.82
C LYS A 109 -2.40 15.32 -6.57
N THR A 110 -1.07 15.22 -6.62
CA THR A 110 -0.19 16.39 -6.48
C THR A 110 -0.53 17.44 -7.54
N GLY A 111 -0.75 18.68 -7.09
CA GLY A 111 -1.14 19.79 -7.96
C GLY A 111 -2.60 19.76 -8.48
N ALA A 112 -3.43 18.79 -8.09
CA ALA A 112 -4.79 18.68 -8.58
C ALA A 112 -5.77 18.14 -7.52
N THR A 113 -6.46 19.05 -6.83
CA THR A 113 -7.45 18.76 -5.78
C THR A 113 -8.77 18.17 -6.30
N SER A 114 -8.96 18.11 -7.62
CA SER A 114 -10.12 17.48 -8.26
C SER A 114 -10.02 15.96 -8.41
N ARG A 115 -8.93 15.36 -7.91
CA ARG A 115 -8.63 13.94 -8.04
C ARG A 115 -8.37 13.31 -6.69
N ARG A 116 -9.26 12.43 -6.25
CA ARG A 116 -9.15 11.69 -4.99
C ARG A 116 -8.32 10.43 -5.20
N TYR A 117 -7.25 10.26 -4.43
CA TYR A 117 -6.41 9.06 -4.46
C TYR A 117 -7.18 7.82 -3.98
N ILE A 118 -7.12 6.74 -4.75
CA ILE A 118 -7.74 5.44 -4.43
C ILE A 118 -6.69 4.43 -3.94
N GLY A 119 -5.51 4.42 -4.55
CA GLY A 119 -4.47 3.42 -4.30
C GLY A 119 -3.43 3.41 -5.41
N SER A 120 -2.51 2.46 -5.36
CA SER A 120 -1.40 2.34 -6.32
C SER A 120 -1.23 0.91 -6.81
N PHE A 121 -0.67 0.75 -8.00
CA PHE A 121 -0.19 -0.54 -8.49
C PHE A 121 1.17 -0.38 -9.17
N ARG A 122 1.89 -1.49 -9.26
CA ARG A 122 3.25 -1.52 -9.79
C ARG A 122 3.30 -2.40 -11.03
N THR A 123 4.01 -1.95 -12.07
CA THR A 123 4.30 -2.78 -13.23
C THR A 123 5.62 -3.52 -13.11
N ASN A 124 5.75 -4.62 -13.86
CA ASN A 124 6.95 -5.43 -13.95
C ASN A 124 7.86 -4.99 -15.10
N ALA A 125 8.92 -5.75 -15.36
CA ALA A 125 9.90 -5.47 -16.43
C ALA A 125 9.32 -5.53 -17.85
N ALA A 126 8.12 -6.11 -18.04
CA ALA A 126 7.41 -6.15 -19.32
C ALA A 126 6.31 -5.06 -19.43
N GLY A 127 6.21 -4.14 -18.45
CA GLY A 127 5.14 -3.14 -18.43
C GLY A 127 3.77 -3.72 -18.08
N ALA A 128 3.71 -4.94 -17.53
CA ALA A 128 2.47 -5.54 -17.07
C ALA A 128 2.24 -5.27 -15.57
N ILE A 129 1.00 -5.03 -15.17
CA ILE A 129 0.60 -4.89 -13.76
C ILE A 129 0.93 -6.18 -13.01
N PHE A 130 1.60 -6.07 -11.86
CA PHE A 130 1.79 -7.22 -10.97
C PHE A 130 0.43 -7.74 -10.48
N ASN A 131 0.24 -9.06 -10.48
CA ASN A 131 -1.01 -9.65 -9.99
C ASN A 131 -1.13 -9.44 -8.47
N PHE A 132 -2.31 -9.00 -8.02
CA PHE A 132 -2.59 -8.78 -6.60
C PHE A 132 -4.06 -9.04 -6.27
N ALA A 133 -4.33 -9.19 -4.96
CA ALA A 133 -5.67 -9.17 -4.39
C ALA A 133 -5.75 -8.09 -3.31
N GLN A 134 -6.87 -7.37 -3.26
CA GLN A 134 -7.15 -6.39 -2.23
C GLN A 134 -8.20 -6.92 -1.24
N THR A 135 -7.89 -6.88 0.06
CA THR A 135 -8.85 -7.16 1.14
C THR A 135 -8.79 -6.00 2.15
N GLY A 136 -9.86 -5.22 2.24
CA GLY A 136 -9.83 -3.98 3.01
C GLY A 136 -8.78 -3.01 2.43
N THR A 137 -7.83 -2.60 3.26
CA THR A 137 -6.66 -1.76 2.90
C THR A 137 -5.39 -2.56 2.60
N ALA A 138 -5.43 -3.89 2.76
CA ALA A 138 -4.29 -4.76 2.48
C ALA A 138 -4.27 -5.16 1.01
N ILE A 139 -3.07 -5.13 0.42
CA ILE A 139 -2.75 -5.64 -0.91
C ILE A 139 -1.83 -6.84 -0.72
N ALA A 140 -2.23 -7.98 -1.26
CA ALA A 140 -1.41 -9.18 -1.31
C ALA A 140 -1.01 -9.47 -2.76
N TYR A 141 0.29 -9.57 -3.02
CA TYR A 141 0.82 -9.96 -4.31
C TYR A 141 0.63 -11.46 -4.56
N LYS A 142 0.37 -11.82 -5.82
CA LYS A 142 0.15 -13.20 -6.28
C LYS A 142 1.18 -13.63 -7.32
N ASN A 143 2.40 -13.12 -7.20
CA ASN A 143 3.52 -13.41 -8.11
C ASN A 143 4.48 -14.41 -7.45
N ALA A 144 5.66 -14.65 -8.03
CA ALA A 144 6.72 -15.40 -7.36
C ALA A 144 7.55 -14.45 -6.47
N GLN A 145 7.45 -14.60 -5.14
CA GLN A 145 8.05 -13.67 -4.17
C GLN A 145 9.55 -13.86 -4.00
N SER A 146 10.07 -15.02 -4.35
CA SER A 146 11.50 -15.35 -4.26
C SER A 146 12.38 -14.68 -5.31
N ASN A 147 11.83 -13.76 -6.09
CA ASN A 147 12.49 -13.13 -7.22
C ASN A 147 12.39 -11.62 -7.11
N ALA A 148 13.34 -10.91 -7.72
CA ALA A 148 13.21 -9.47 -7.86
C ALA A 148 11.89 -9.14 -8.60
N PRO A 149 11.19 -8.06 -8.22
CA PRO A 149 11.56 -7.08 -7.19
C PRO A 149 11.03 -7.42 -5.78
N PHE A 150 10.35 -8.55 -5.59
CA PHE A 150 9.75 -8.94 -4.30
C PHE A 150 10.80 -9.39 -3.29
N ARG A 151 11.89 -10.02 -3.75
CA ARG A 151 13.09 -10.22 -2.94
C ARG A 151 13.88 -8.92 -2.82
N VAL A 152 13.80 -8.28 -1.67
CA VAL A 152 14.43 -6.97 -1.38
C VAL A 152 15.78 -7.10 -0.69
N LEU A 153 16.03 -8.23 -0.01
CA LEU A 153 17.34 -8.61 0.50
C LEU A 153 17.68 -10.03 0.05
N SER A 154 18.88 -10.21 -0.48
CA SER A 154 19.40 -11.51 -0.88
C SER A 154 20.78 -11.71 -0.30
N GLN A 155 20.98 -12.85 0.37
CA GLN A 155 22.27 -13.23 0.96
C GLN A 155 22.84 -12.18 1.93
N GLY A 156 21.99 -11.59 2.76
CA GLY A 156 22.42 -10.61 3.77
C GLY A 156 23.31 -11.24 4.83
N THR A 157 24.39 -10.55 5.19
CA THR A 157 25.38 -11.00 6.19
C THR A 157 25.83 -9.88 7.14
N ALA A 158 25.21 -8.70 7.06
CA ALA A 158 25.63 -7.55 7.85
C ALA A 158 25.43 -7.78 9.36
N THR A 159 26.45 -7.44 10.13
CA THR A 159 26.40 -7.45 11.61
C THR A 159 26.12 -6.05 12.19
N THR A 160 26.17 -5.02 11.36
CA THR A 160 25.71 -3.67 11.67
C THR A 160 24.37 -3.43 11.01
N GLU A 161 23.55 -2.60 11.66
CA GLU A 161 22.25 -2.20 11.12
C GLU A 161 22.40 -1.64 9.71
N THR A 162 21.71 -2.28 8.77
CA THR A 162 21.83 -2.00 7.34
C THR A 162 20.44 -1.80 6.74
N THR A 163 20.27 -0.71 6.01
CA THR A 163 19.01 -0.37 5.35
C THR A 163 18.70 -1.31 4.19
N VAL A 164 17.44 -1.70 4.08
CA VAL A 164 16.85 -2.47 2.98
C VAL A 164 15.64 -1.69 2.47
N SER A 165 15.69 -1.25 1.21
CA SER A 165 14.59 -0.51 0.60
C SER A 165 13.52 -1.46 0.05
N LEU A 166 12.26 -1.19 0.38
CA LEU A 166 11.09 -1.90 -0.16
C LEU A 166 10.33 -1.08 -1.21
N ALA A 167 10.80 0.13 -1.55
CA ALA A 167 10.13 1.08 -2.44
C ALA A 167 9.84 0.52 -3.86
N ALA A 168 10.56 -0.53 -4.27
CA ALA A 168 10.30 -1.22 -5.54
C ALA A 168 8.92 -1.94 -5.57
N VAL A 169 8.39 -2.31 -4.41
CA VAL A 169 7.18 -3.14 -4.24
C VAL A 169 6.22 -2.63 -3.15
N VAL A 170 6.57 -1.54 -2.45
CA VAL A 170 5.69 -0.85 -1.51
C VAL A 170 5.50 0.60 -1.99
N PRO A 171 4.26 1.11 -2.14
CA PRO A 171 4.04 2.46 -2.65
C PRO A 171 4.42 3.51 -1.60
N PRO A 172 4.69 4.77 -2.03
CA PRO A 172 5.09 5.85 -1.13
C PRO A 172 4.04 6.25 -0.09
N THR A 173 2.79 5.83 -0.27
CA THR A 173 1.69 6.05 0.68
C THR A 173 1.52 4.95 1.72
N SER A 174 2.39 3.94 1.74
CA SER A 174 2.32 2.84 2.70
C SER A 174 3.47 2.93 3.69
N ARG A 175 3.21 2.54 4.94
CA ARG A 175 4.17 2.45 6.05
C ARG A 175 4.20 1.05 6.68
N LEU A 176 3.58 0.08 6.03
CA LEU A 176 3.48 -1.28 6.55
C LEU A 176 3.51 -2.28 5.39
N ALA A 177 4.46 -3.21 5.43
CA ALA A 177 4.60 -4.28 4.44
C ALA A 177 4.44 -5.65 5.09
N THR A 178 3.78 -6.58 4.40
CA THR A 178 3.84 -7.99 4.79
C THR A 178 5.12 -8.57 4.21
N VAL A 179 6.03 -8.97 5.08
CA VAL A 179 7.34 -9.51 4.70
C VAL A 179 7.52 -10.91 5.24
N GLN A 180 8.25 -11.74 4.49
CA GLN A 180 8.80 -12.99 4.97
C GLN A 180 10.29 -12.81 5.18
N LEU A 181 10.72 -13.06 6.41
CA LEU A 181 12.10 -12.99 6.86
C LEU A 181 12.63 -14.41 6.92
N TYR A 182 13.67 -14.70 6.15
CA TYR A 182 14.36 -15.99 6.16
C TYR A 182 15.70 -15.82 6.85
N ASN A 183 15.93 -16.58 7.91
CA ASN A 183 17.21 -16.67 8.56
C ASN A 183 17.79 -18.06 8.42
N PHE A 184 18.62 -18.25 7.39
CA PHE A 184 19.39 -19.48 7.18
C PHE A 184 20.82 -19.35 7.71
N ALA A 185 21.08 -18.34 8.57
CA ALA A 185 22.34 -18.21 9.29
C ALA A 185 22.28 -18.94 10.63
N ASP A 186 23.46 -19.21 11.19
CA ASP A 186 23.67 -19.83 12.51
C ASP A 186 23.53 -18.84 13.69
N THR A 187 23.21 -17.58 13.41
CA THR A 187 23.03 -16.48 14.36
C THR A 187 21.63 -15.86 14.21
N ASN A 188 21.19 -15.04 15.16
CA ASN A 188 19.87 -14.41 15.09
C ASN A 188 19.89 -13.19 14.17
N MET A 189 18.77 -12.94 13.50
CA MET A 189 18.51 -11.75 12.68
C MET A 189 17.59 -10.80 13.46
N GLY A 190 18.03 -9.56 13.62
CA GLY A 190 17.19 -8.45 14.06
C GLY A 190 16.72 -7.63 12.87
N THR A 191 15.52 -7.06 12.96
CA THR A 191 15.00 -6.07 12.01
C THR A 191 14.44 -4.85 12.72
N GLY A 192 14.44 -3.72 12.01
CA GLY A 192 13.96 -2.44 12.52
C GLY A 192 13.69 -1.42 11.42
N THR A 193 13.69 -0.14 11.77
CA THR A 193 13.56 1.01 10.88
C THR A 193 14.54 2.11 11.28
N SER A 194 14.87 3.03 10.37
CA SER A 194 15.84 4.10 10.66
C SER A 194 15.43 5.05 11.80
N ASP A 195 14.16 5.00 12.21
CA ASP A 195 13.53 5.83 13.23
C ASP A 195 13.10 5.08 14.50
N ASP A 196 13.28 3.75 14.58
CA ASP A 196 12.90 2.97 15.77
C ASP A 196 13.98 2.95 16.88
N SER A 197 15.24 3.23 16.51
CA SER A 197 16.40 3.01 17.36
C SER A 197 17.25 4.27 17.51
N ALA A 198 16.82 5.22 18.34
CA ALA A 198 17.64 6.37 18.74
C ALA A 198 18.97 5.97 19.45
N VAL A 199 19.13 4.68 19.78
CA VAL A 199 20.26 4.11 20.55
C VAL A 199 21.20 3.26 19.67
N GLY A 200 20.92 3.13 18.36
CA GLY A 200 21.70 2.27 17.45
C GLY A 200 21.35 0.78 17.60
N PRO A 201 22.04 -0.13 16.87
CA PRO A 201 21.71 -1.55 16.86
C PRO A 201 21.65 -2.08 18.30
N PRO A 202 20.60 -2.85 18.66
CA PRO A 202 20.41 -3.39 19.99
C PRO A 202 21.69 -4.01 20.56
N SER A 203 22.20 -3.42 21.63
CA SER A 203 23.33 -3.98 22.39
C SER A 203 22.92 -5.20 23.24
N GLN A 204 21.62 -5.50 23.31
CA GLN A 204 21.03 -6.67 23.95
C GLN A 204 20.32 -7.54 22.90
N PRO A 205 20.25 -8.88 23.11
CA PRO A 205 19.73 -9.82 22.11
C PRO A 205 18.23 -9.68 21.75
N ASN A 206 17.48 -8.77 22.39
CA ASN A 206 16.01 -8.73 22.31
C ASN A 206 15.40 -7.36 21.90
N ASP A 207 16.17 -6.33 21.56
CA ASP A 207 15.58 -4.99 21.30
C ASP A 207 15.20 -4.75 19.82
N ALA A 208 15.31 -5.78 18.97
CA ALA A 208 14.85 -5.69 17.58
C ALA A 208 13.33 -5.58 17.52
N LEU A 209 12.80 -4.84 16.52
CA LEU A 209 11.37 -4.79 16.27
C LEU A 209 10.81 -6.19 15.96
N PHE A 210 11.56 -6.97 15.17
CA PHE A 210 11.42 -8.42 15.12
C PHE A 210 12.77 -9.11 15.26
N LEU A 211 12.80 -10.18 16.06
CA LEU A 211 13.92 -11.08 16.17
C LEU A 211 13.56 -12.43 15.53
N VAL A 212 14.28 -12.80 14.47
CA VAL A 212 14.17 -14.12 13.83
C VAL A 212 15.34 -14.97 14.28
N ARG A 213 15.04 -16.04 15.02
CA ARG A 213 16.08 -16.96 15.51
C ARG A 213 16.83 -17.60 14.34
N ARG A 214 18.04 -18.08 14.62
CA ARG A 214 18.81 -18.90 13.68
C ARG A 214 17.98 -20.06 13.11
N ASP A 215 18.24 -20.38 11.85
CA ASP A 215 17.55 -21.44 11.09
C ASP A 215 16.01 -21.39 11.20
N ALA A 216 15.46 -20.17 11.11
CA ALA A 216 14.03 -19.94 11.24
C ALA A 216 13.51 -19.00 10.16
N THR A 217 12.20 -18.97 10.02
CA THR A 217 11.50 -18.10 9.09
C THR A 217 10.27 -17.52 9.77
N ALA A 218 9.99 -16.25 9.51
CA ALA A 218 8.83 -15.56 10.06
C ALA A 218 8.12 -14.75 8.97
N MET A 219 6.79 -14.75 8.96
CA MET A 219 6.00 -13.84 8.14
C MET A 219 5.34 -12.82 9.06
N VAL A 220 5.65 -11.55 8.85
CA VAL A 220 5.25 -10.46 9.75
C VAL A 220 4.76 -9.24 8.97
N SER A 221 3.97 -8.39 9.62
CA SER A 221 3.69 -7.05 9.13
C SER A 221 4.75 -6.12 9.69
N HIS A 222 5.70 -5.70 8.85
CA HIS A 222 6.84 -4.88 9.23
C HIS A 222 6.56 -3.40 8.98
N PRO A 223 6.69 -2.52 9.98
CA PRO A 223 6.60 -1.08 9.78
C PRO A 223 7.75 -0.61 8.91
N LEU A 224 7.56 0.46 8.16
CA LEU A 224 8.59 1.05 7.33
C LEU A 224 8.75 2.52 7.66
N ASP A 225 9.97 3.01 7.50
CA ASP A 225 10.25 4.42 7.63
C ASP A 225 9.59 5.23 6.48
N SER A 226 9.77 6.56 6.54
CA SER A 226 9.21 7.46 5.53
C SER A 226 9.67 7.20 4.09
N SER A 227 10.79 6.49 3.91
CA SER A 227 11.38 6.11 2.62
C SER A 227 10.97 4.72 2.12
N GLN A 228 10.01 4.06 2.80
CA GLN A 228 9.63 2.66 2.58
C GLN A 228 10.81 1.70 2.81
N ALA A 229 11.67 2.00 3.78
CA ALA A 229 12.78 1.13 4.13
C ALA A 229 12.59 0.50 5.52
N MET A 230 13.18 -0.67 5.66
CA MET A 230 13.45 -1.32 6.94
C MET A 230 14.96 -1.45 7.13
N THR A 231 15.39 -1.95 8.28
CA THR A 231 16.77 -2.31 8.55
C THR A 231 16.87 -3.79 8.94
N TYR A 232 18.07 -4.35 8.77
CA TYR A 232 18.42 -5.68 9.31
C TYR A 232 19.85 -5.70 9.85
N TRP A 233 20.11 -6.64 10.74
CA TRP A 233 21.45 -7.01 11.18
C TRP A 233 21.47 -8.42 11.77
N LEU A 234 22.67 -8.98 11.88
CA LEU A 234 22.93 -10.28 12.50
C LEU A 234 23.68 -10.09 13.82
N THR A 235 23.33 -10.85 14.85
CA THR A 235 23.89 -10.70 16.20
C THR A 235 25.35 -11.12 16.33
N ALA A 236 25.91 -11.79 15.31
CA ALA A 236 27.32 -12.16 15.20
C ALA A 236 27.67 -12.38 13.73
N VAL A 237 28.96 -12.54 13.43
CA VAL A 237 29.41 -12.92 12.08
C VAL A 237 28.78 -14.28 11.72
N PRO A 238 28.00 -14.38 10.63
CA PRO A 238 27.25 -15.59 10.32
C PRO A 238 28.06 -16.62 9.55
N VAL A 239 27.69 -17.89 9.72
CA VAL A 239 27.76 -18.91 8.67
C VAL A 239 26.35 -19.07 8.08
N GLY A 240 26.20 -18.84 6.78
CA GLY A 240 24.90 -18.76 6.10
C GLY A 240 24.48 -17.32 5.81
N SER A 241 23.20 -17.09 5.52
CA SER A 241 22.71 -15.75 5.15
C SER A 241 21.22 -15.57 5.38
N VAL A 242 20.78 -14.31 5.35
CA VAL A 242 19.38 -13.93 5.47
C VAL A 242 18.79 -13.41 4.16
N TYR A 243 17.47 -13.50 4.04
CA TYR A 243 16.70 -13.00 2.90
C TYR A 243 15.43 -12.32 3.39
N VAL A 244 14.95 -11.36 2.60
CA VAL A 244 13.68 -10.67 2.86
C VAL A 244 12.87 -10.62 1.57
N ASP A 245 11.67 -11.17 1.63
CA ASP A 245 10.71 -11.17 0.53
C ASP A 245 9.44 -10.40 0.94
N VAL A 246 8.88 -9.60 0.01
CA VAL A 246 7.68 -8.80 0.23
C VAL A 246 6.47 -9.48 -0.41
N PHE A 247 5.45 -9.74 0.41
CA PHE A 247 4.20 -10.39 0.00
C PHE A 247 3.07 -9.40 -0.22
N GLY A 248 3.21 -8.17 0.27
CA GLY A 248 2.14 -7.20 0.21
C GLY A 248 2.41 -5.95 1.02
N TYR A 249 1.42 -5.07 1.06
CA TYR A 249 1.47 -3.84 1.84
C TYR A 249 0.07 -3.42 2.27
N VAL A 250 0.01 -2.57 3.28
CA VAL A 250 -1.23 -1.90 3.68
C VAL A 250 -1.13 -0.45 3.22
N TYR A 251 -2.01 -0.04 2.31
CA TYR A 251 -2.04 1.37 1.91
C TYR A 251 -2.94 2.18 2.83
N GLU A 252 -2.60 3.45 2.96
CA GLU A 252 -3.41 4.45 3.62
C GLU A 252 -4.19 5.23 2.55
N ARG A 253 -5.50 5.42 2.74
CA ARG A 253 -6.33 6.25 1.83
C ARG A 253 -7.49 6.91 2.55
#